data_AF-A0A7S2EBI5-F1
#
_entry.id   AF-A0A7S2EBI5-F1
#
_cell.length_a   1.000
_cell.length_b   1.000
_cell.length_c   1.000
_cell.angle_alpha   90.00
_cell.angle_beta   90.00
_cell.angle_gamma   90.00
#
_symmetry.space_group_name_H-M   'P 1'
#
loop_
_entity.id
_entity.type
_entity.pdbx_description
1 polymer ?
#
loop_
_entity_poly.entity_id
_entity_poly.type
_entity_poly.pdbx_seq_one_letter_code
_entity_poly.pdbx_strand_id
1 'polypeptide(L)'
;MMRIAFAVALAAAVAPAVVESYVPQTSSIRSSRGLFRSGTSRLSSTTALRAASSFPNPLKSLPWNAAREREREARRLKVESAKLHRELGIAEDATFEEIVEATDALMARAGDDAKKRIKIEVAKDRIMQIRLNERLAGLTKLTSEA
;
A
#
# COMPACT_ATOMS: atom_id res chain seq x y z
N MET A 1 -73.42 -17.20 24.01
CA MET A 1 -73.37 -18.14 25.14
C MET A 1 -71.92 -18.23 25.62
N MET A 2 -71.72 -18.01 26.92
CA MET A 2 -70.44 -17.92 27.62
C MET A 2 -69.69 -19.26 27.71
N ARG A 3 -68.37 -19.16 27.95
CA ARG A 3 -67.49 -19.94 28.87
C ARG A 3 -66.20 -20.36 28.16
N ILE A 4 -64.99 -20.40 28.72
CA ILE A 4 -64.37 -20.04 30.01
C ILE A 4 -62.85 -20.02 29.69
N ALA A 5 -62.09 -19.15 30.35
CA ALA A 5 -60.65 -19.01 30.24
C ALA A 5 -59.87 -20.24 30.73
N PHE A 6 -58.71 -20.50 30.13
CA PHE A 6 -57.58 -21.16 30.80
C PHE A 6 -56.29 -20.44 30.44
N ALA A 7 -55.72 -19.77 31.44
CA ALA A 7 -54.36 -19.26 31.41
C ALA A 7 -53.39 -20.41 31.70
N VAL A 8 -52.33 -20.55 30.90
CA VAL A 8 -51.07 -21.13 31.36
C VAL A 8 -49.95 -20.29 30.78
N ALA A 9 -49.35 -19.48 31.65
CA ALA A 9 -48.06 -18.89 31.43
C ALA A 9 -47.00 -19.99 31.50
N LEU A 10 -46.13 -20.08 30.49
CA LEU A 10 -44.82 -20.68 30.67
C LEU A 10 -43.79 -19.80 29.96
N ALA A 11 -43.20 -18.91 30.76
CA ALA A 11 -41.95 -18.26 30.43
C ALA A 11 -40.85 -19.33 30.39
N ALA A 12 -40.22 -19.50 29.23
CA ALA A 12 -38.93 -20.19 29.13
C ALA A 12 -37.97 -19.24 28.42
N ALA A 13 -37.22 -18.49 29.23
CA ALA A 13 -36.05 -17.77 28.79
C ALA A 13 -35.01 -18.79 28.31
N VAL A 14 -34.71 -18.79 27.02
CA VAL A 14 -33.56 -19.52 26.46
C VAL A 14 -32.48 -18.47 26.20
N ALA A 15 -31.45 -18.51 27.04
CA ALA A 15 -30.28 -17.65 27.00
C ALA A 15 -29.52 -17.78 25.67
N PRO A 16 -28.84 -16.71 25.19
CA PRO A 16 -27.86 -16.84 24.12
C PRO A 16 -26.65 -17.60 24.67
N ALA A 17 -26.40 -18.80 24.15
CA ALA A 17 -25.13 -19.48 24.34
C ALA A 17 -24.04 -18.68 23.61
N VAL A 18 -23.33 -17.86 24.36
CA VAL A 18 -22.07 -17.24 23.96
C VAL A 18 -21.06 -18.38 23.80
N VAL A 19 -20.79 -18.79 22.56
CA VAL A 19 -19.65 -19.67 22.27
C VAL A 19 -18.42 -18.80 22.29
N GLU A 20 -17.82 -18.77 23.46
CA GLU A 20 -16.58 -18.13 23.81
C GLU A 20 -15.42 -18.74 23.00
N SER A 21 -14.57 -17.85 22.52
CA SER A 21 -13.51 -18.02 21.53
C SER A 21 -12.43 -19.05 21.89
N TYR A 22 -12.08 -19.93 20.95
CA TYR A 22 -10.81 -20.65 20.96
C TYR A 22 -9.74 -19.83 20.24
N VAL A 23 -9.06 -18.96 20.97
CA VAL A 23 -7.83 -18.30 20.50
C VAL A 23 -6.64 -19.14 20.98
N PRO A 24 -5.75 -19.63 20.09
CA PRO A 24 -4.56 -20.32 20.52
C PRO A 24 -3.63 -19.36 21.28
N GLN A 25 -3.50 -19.59 22.58
CA GLN A 25 -2.50 -18.93 23.43
C GLN A 25 -1.11 -19.38 22.99
N THR A 26 -0.37 -18.53 22.30
CA THR A 26 1.06 -18.75 22.12
C THR A 26 1.74 -18.48 23.46
N SER A 27 2.32 -19.51 24.05
CA SER A 27 3.02 -19.46 25.32
C SER A 27 4.17 -18.44 25.24
N SER A 28 4.03 -17.32 25.93
CA SER A 28 5.14 -16.41 26.20
C SER A 28 6.10 -17.11 27.15
N ILE A 29 7.25 -17.53 26.62
CA ILE A 29 8.38 -17.99 27.43
C ILE A 29 8.94 -16.75 28.15
N ARG A 30 8.45 -16.54 29.37
CA ARG A 30 9.06 -15.66 30.36
C ARG A 30 10.35 -16.31 30.83
N SER A 31 11.45 -16.07 30.11
CA SER A 31 12.80 -16.36 30.61
C SER A 31 13.29 -15.15 31.40
N SER A 32 13.06 -15.19 32.71
CA SER A 32 13.64 -14.27 33.68
C SER A 32 14.84 -14.94 34.35
N ARG A 33 16.04 -14.44 34.03
CA ARG A 33 17.34 -14.50 34.75
C ARG A 33 18.40 -14.20 33.67
N GLY A 34 18.93 -12.99 33.54
CA GLY A 34 19.81 -12.36 34.51
C GLY A 34 21.26 -12.68 34.17
N LEU A 35 22.04 -11.62 33.88
CA LEU A 35 23.51 -11.57 33.89
C LEU A 35 24.28 -12.12 32.67
N PHE A 36 24.18 -11.43 31.53
CA PHE A 36 25.34 -11.17 30.65
C PHE A 36 25.18 -9.81 29.97
N ARG A 37 25.35 -8.73 30.74
CA ARG A 37 25.64 -7.40 30.19
C ARG A 37 27.14 -7.34 29.86
N SER A 38 27.54 -8.03 28.81
CA SER A 38 28.84 -7.78 28.18
C SER A 38 28.69 -6.54 27.33
N GLY A 39 29.25 -5.43 27.82
CA GLY A 39 29.33 -4.18 27.09
C GLY A 39 30.19 -4.37 25.85
N THR A 40 29.55 -4.67 24.71
CA THR A 40 30.11 -4.28 23.42
C THR A 40 29.58 -2.90 23.10
N SER A 41 30.25 -1.90 23.66
CA SER A 41 30.31 -0.55 23.11
C SER A 41 30.82 -0.64 21.67
N ARG A 42 29.93 -0.96 20.73
CA ARG A 42 30.19 -0.87 19.29
C ARG A 42 29.44 0.34 18.77
N LEU A 43 30.12 1.47 18.94
CA LEU A 43 30.23 2.50 17.91
C LEU A 43 28.89 3.02 17.41
N SER A 44 28.35 3.98 18.16
CA SER A 44 27.58 5.09 17.61
C SER A 44 28.48 5.85 16.62
N SER A 45 28.67 5.28 15.43
CA SER A 45 29.45 5.87 14.35
C SER A 45 28.48 6.40 13.31
N THR A 46 28.45 7.74 13.25
CA THR A 46 28.16 8.56 12.07
C THR A 46 26.73 8.57 11.55
N THR A 47 25.83 9.23 12.28
CA THR A 47 24.70 10.00 11.69
C THR A 47 25.21 11.29 11.03
N ALA A 48 26.34 11.24 10.33
CA ALA A 48 27.09 12.42 9.88
C ALA A 48 27.72 12.24 8.50
N LEU A 49 26.96 11.76 7.50
CA LEU A 49 27.22 11.99 6.06
C LEU A 49 25.92 11.90 5.24
N ARG A 50 24.79 12.41 5.75
CA ARG A 50 23.56 12.59 4.95
C ARG A 50 23.45 14.03 4.40
N ALA A 51 24.57 14.72 4.33
CA ALA A 51 24.78 15.80 3.38
C ALA A 51 25.71 15.21 2.31
N ALA A 52 25.13 14.52 1.32
CA ALA A 52 25.86 14.27 0.10
C ALA A 52 26.08 15.65 -0.54
N SER A 53 27.23 16.24 -0.24
CA SER A 53 27.75 17.38 -0.95
C SER A 53 27.69 17.07 -2.45
N SER A 54 27.39 18.11 -3.22
CA SER A 54 27.19 18.13 -4.67
C SER A 54 28.46 17.74 -5.44
N PHE A 55 29.03 16.57 -5.18
CA PHE A 55 30.10 15.96 -5.94
C PHE A 55 29.54 14.70 -6.61
N PRO A 56 29.63 14.58 -7.95
CA PRO A 56 29.12 13.41 -8.65
C PRO A 56 29.89 12.18 -8.19
N ASN A 57 29.19 11.15 -7.73
CA ASN A 57 29.81 9.88 -7.36
C ASN A 57 30.34 9.19 -8.63
N PRO A 58 31.67 9.08 -8.82
CA PRO A 58 32.27 8.54 -10.04
C PRO A 58 32.02 7.02 -10.18
N LEU A 59 31.62 6.34 -9.11
CA LEU A 59 31.35 4.91 -9.10
C LEU A 59 29.94 4.57 -9.59
N LYS A 60 29.07 5.56 -9.80
CA LYS A 60 27.71 5.34 -10.33
C LYS A 60 27.70 4.94 -11.80
N SER A 61 28.69 5.38 -12.59
CA SER A 61 28.80 5.07 -14.02
C SER A 61 29.31 3.65 -14.30
N LEU A 62 29.76 2.93 -13.28
CA LEU A 62 30.25 1.56 -13.43
C LEU A 62 29.10 0.63 -13.84
N PRO A 63 29.31 -0.27 -14.80
CA PRO A 63 28.21 -1.02 -15.44
C PRO A 63 27.41 -1.89 -14.45
N TRP A 64 28.06 -2.49 -13.46
CA TRP A 64 27.39 -3.31 -12.43
C TRP A 64 26.60 -2.46 -11.42
N ASN A 65 27.02 -1.21 -11.17
CA ASN A 65 26.28 -0.27 -10.34
C ASN A 65 25.12 0.37 -11.12
N ALA A 66 25.34 0.70 -12.39
CA ALA A 66 24.33 1.27 -13.28
C ALA A 66 23.18 0.28 -13.55
N ALA A 67 23.47 -1.01 -13.71
CA ALA A 67 22.43 -2.05 -13.82
C ALA A 67 21.61 -2.15 -12.52
N ARG A 68 22.28 -2.13 -11.37
CA ARG A 68 21.64 -2.19 -10.05
C ARG A 68 20.79 -0.95 -9.75
N GLU A 69 21.22 0.22 -10.19
CA GLU A 69 20.46 1.46 -10.03
C GLU A 69 19.21 1.44 -10.92
N ARG A 70 19.34 1.03 -12.19
CA ARG A 70 18.21 0.83 -13.10
C ARG A 70 17.16 -0.12 -12.52
N GLU A 71 17.59 -1.22 -11.91
CA GLU A 71 16.69 -2.17 -11.25
C GLU A 71 15.96 -1.53 -10.05
N ARG A 72 16.66 -0.74 -9.22
CA ARG A 72 16.03 0.00 -8.12
C ARG A 72 15.04 1.03 -8.62
N GLU A 73 15.38 1.76 -9.68
CA GLU A 73 14.50 2.74 -10.30
C GLU A 73 13.25 2.05 -10.86
N ALA A 74 13.39 0.95 -11.58
CA ALA A 74 12.25 0.16 -12.05
C ALA A 74 11.35 -0.31 -10.89
N ARG A 75 11.95 -0.75 -9.79
CA ARG A 75 11.20 -1.14 -8.58
C ARG A 75 10.47 0.03 -7.95
N ARG A 76 11.09 1.22 -7.90
CA ARG A 76 10.46 2.45 -7.39
C ARG A 76 9.29 2.86 -8.27
N LEU A 77 9.49 2.89 -9.58
CA LEU A 77 8.44 3.22 -10.56
C LEU A 77 7.26 2.25 -10.45
N LYS A 78 7.50 0.95 -10.24
CA LYS A 78 6.42 -0.03 -10.02
C LYS A 78 5.61 0.26 -8.75
N VAL A 79 6.27 0.60 -7.64
CA VAL A 79 5.59 0.95 -6.38
C VAL A 79 4.84 2.27 -6.51
N GLU A 80 5.42 3.28 -7.15
CA GLU A 80 4.77 4.56 -7.44
C GLU A 80 3.54 4.36 -8.33
N SER A 81 3.67 3.57 -9.40
CA SER A 81 2.58 3.22 -10.30
C SER A 81 1.43 2.57 -9.54
N ALA A 82 1.70 1.51 -8.77
CA ALA A 82 0.68 0.82 -7.97
C ALA A 82 -0.03 1.77 -6.99
N LYS A 83 0.70 2.72 -6.40
CA LYS A 83 0.12 3.72 -5.50
C LYS A 83 -0.84 4.66 -6.24
N LEU A 84 -0.45 5.15 -7.40
CA LEU A 84 -1.27 6.08 -8.20
C LEU A 84 -2.54 5.41 -8.74
N HIS A 85 -2.45 4.15 -9.16
CA HIS A 85 -3.63 3.38 -9.59
C HIS A 85 -4.61 3.17 -8.43
N ARG A 86 -4.11 2.90 -7.21
CA ARG A 86 -4.96 2.84 -5.99
C ARG A 86 -5.58 4.18 -5.62
N GLU A 87 -4.87 5.28 -5.85
CA GLU A 87 -5.38 6.64 -5.60
C GLU A 87 -6.52 7.01 -6.55
N LEU A 88 -6.44 6.59 -7.82
CA LEU A 88 -7.51 6.77 -8.79
C LEU A 88 -8.60 5.70 -8.71
N GLY A 89 -8.34 4.58 -8.03
CA GLY A 89 -9.29 3.47 -7.89
C GLY A 89 -9.41 2.59 -9.14
N ILE A 90 -8.33 2.45 -9.91
CA ILE A 90 -8.30 1.73 -11.18
C ILE A 90 -7.32 0.55 -11.09
N ALA A 91 -7.48 -0.45 -11.94
CA ALA A 91 -6.54 -1.56 -12.06
C ALA A 91 -5.20 -1.11 -12.66
N GLU A 92 -4.10 -1.82 -12.35
CA GLU A 92 -2.75 -1.47 -12.81
C GLU A 92 -2.56 -1.67 -14.33
N ASP A 93 -3.37 -2.55 -14.92
CA ASP A 93 -3.45 -2.87 -16.34
C ASP A 93 -4.46 -2.01 -17.12
N ALA A 94 -5.07 -1.03 -16.47
CA ALA A 94 -6.16 -0.24 -17.04
C ALA A 94 -5.81 0.42 -18.38
N THR A 95 -6.75 0.44 -19.31
CA THR A 95 -6.53 1.09 -20.60
C THR A 95 -6.45 2.62 -20.45
N PHE A 96 -5.96 3.30 -21.49
CA PHE A 96 -5.89 4.77 -21.46
C PHE A 96 -7.27 5.40 -21.24
N GLU A 97 -8.30 4.83 -21.89
CA GLU A 97 -9.67 5.29 -21.82
C GLU A 97 -10.22 5.18 -20.40
N GLU A 98 -10.04 4.02 -19.75
CA GLU A 98 -10.43 3.81 -18.36
C GLU A 98 -9.78 4.80 -17.38
N ILE A 99 -8.51 5.15 -17.62
CA ILE A 99 -7.80 6.15 -16.79
C ILE A 99 -8.46 7.52 -16.95
N VAL A 100 -8.83 7.90 -18.16
CA VAL A 100 -9.49 9.18 -18.42
C VAL A 100 -10.88 9.20 -17.78
N GLU A 101 -11.69 8.17 -18.00
CA GLU A 101 -13.04 8.07 -17.44
C GLU A 101 -13.06 8.12 -15.91
N ALA A 102 -12.17 7.37 -15.25
CA ALA A 102 -12.06 7.40 -13.80
C ALA A 102 -11.58 8.76 -13.27
N THR A 103 -10.66 9.41 -13.99
CA THR A 103 -10.20 10.77 -13.64
C THR A 103 -11.34 11.76 -13.75
N ASP A 104 -12.12 11.71 -14.84
CA ASP A 104 -13.25 12.62 -15.08
C ASP A 104 -14.35 12.42 -14.04
N ALA A 105 -14.64 11.16 -13.67
CA ALA A 105 -15.56 10.83 -12.59
C ALA A 105 -15.08 11.37 -11.23
N LEU A 106 -13.78 11.31 -10.94
CA LEU A 106 -13.20 11.86 -9.71
C LEU A 106 -13.18 13.39 -9.71
N MET A 107 -12.94 14.03 -10.85
CA MET A 107 -13.02 15.49 -10.99
C MET A 107 -14.45 15.99 -10.77
N ALA A 108 -15.45 15.31 -11.34
CA ALA A 108 -16.86 15.62 -11.12
C ALA A 108 -17.23 15.51 -9.62
N ARG A 109 -16.70 14.51 -8.91
CA ARG A 109 -16.89 14.35 -7.46
C ARG A 109 -16.15 15.40 -6.62
N ALA A 110 -15.02 15.92 -7.11
CA ALA A 110 -14.22 16.92 -6.40
C ALA A 110 -14.85 18.32 -6.45
N GLY A 111 -15.67 18.64 -7.47
CA GLY A 111 -16.37 19.92 -7.58
C GLY A 111 -15.41 21.11 -7.55
N ASP A 112 -15.62 22.03 -6.60
CA ASP A 112 -14.83 23.27 -6.46
C ASP A 112 -13.55 23.11 -5.62
N ASP A 113 -13.25 21.91 -5.10
CA ASP A 113 -12.03 21.66 -4.33
C ASP A 113 -10.79 21.63 -5.25
N ALA A 114 -10.20 22.81 -5.49
CA ALA A 114 -9.03 22.98 -6.36
C ALA A 114 -7.86 22.04 -6.00
N LYS A 115 -7.61 21.82 -4.70
CA LYS A 115 -6.54 20.90 -4.24
C LYS A 115 -6.77 19.45 -4.65
N LYS A 116 -8.03 18.99 -4.66
CA LYS A 116 -8.36 17.61 -5.04
C LYS A 116 -8.25 17.45 -6.55
N ARG A 117 -8.74 18.43 -7.32
CA ARG A 117 -8.61 18.45 -8.79
C ARG A 117 -7.17 18.39 -9.24
N ILE A 118 -6.31 19.25 -8.67
CA ILE A 118 -4.87 19.25 -8.99
C ILE A 118 -4.23 17.89 -8.66
N LYS A 119 -4.57 17.27 -7.53
CA LYS A 119 -4.05 15.94 -7.19
C LYS A 119 -4.47 14.87 -8.20
N ILE A 120 -5.72 14.90 -8.65
CA ILE A 120 -6.26 13.96 -9.63
C ILE A 120 -5.55 14.15 -10.99
N GLU A 121 -5.36 15.40 -11.44
CA GLU A 121 -4.63 15.72 -12.68
C GLU A 121 -3.15 15.30 -12.60
N VAL A 122 -2.48 15.60 -11.48
CA VAL A 122 -1.08 15.20 -11.25
C VAL A 122 -0.95 13.67 -11.22
N ALA A 123 -1.92 12.95 -10.63
CA ALA A 123 -1.91 11.50 -10.62
C ALA A 123 -2.03 10.93 -12.04
N LYS A 124 -2.96 11.46 -12.85
CA LYS A 124 -3.11 11.09 -14.27
C LYS A 124 -1.81 11.33 -15.04
N ASP A 125 -1.23 12.53 -14.96
CA ASP A 125 0.01 12.86 -15.66
C ASP A 125 1.18 11.96 -15.22
N ARG A 126 1.28 11.68 -13.92
CA ARG A 126 2.34 10.82 -13.39
C ARG A 126 2.24 9.38 -13.90
N ILE A 127 1.04 8.81 -13.99
CA ILE A 127 0.83 7.48 -14.59
C ILE A 127 1.25 7.49 -16.06
N MET A 128 0.88 8.54 -16.81
CA MET A 128 1.26 8.67 -18.22
C MET A 128 2.78 8.75 -18.41
N GLN A 129 3.47 9.52 -17.56
CA GLN A 129 4.93 9.59 -17.56
C GLN A 129 5.59 8.24 -17.25
N ILE A 130 5.08 7.50 -16.26
CA ILE A 130 5.61 6.18 -15.92
C ILE A 130 5.46 5.22 -17.11
N ARG A 131 4.28 5.17 -17.74
CA ARG A 131 4.04 4.34 -18.93
C ARG A 131 4.95 4.71 -20.10
N LEU A 132 5.18 6.01 -20.31
CA LEU A 132 6.13 6.48 -21.32
C LEU A 132 7.55 5.98 -21.01
N ASN A 133 7.99 6.09 -19.76
CA ASN A 133 9.31 5.62 -19.34
C ASN A 133 9.45 4.09 -19.49
N GLU A 134 8.41 3.33 -19.19
CA GLU A 134 8.36 1.87 -19.40
C GLU A 134 8.49 1.51 -20.88
N ARG A 135 7.85 2.27 -21.77
CA ARG A 135 7.98 2.10 -23.23
C ARG A 135 9.38 2.43 -23.71
N LEU A 136 9.96 3.54 -23.25
CA LEU A 136 11.33 3.94 -23.60
C LEU A 136 12.37 2.92 -23.09
N ALA A 137 12.11 2.31 -21.92
CA ALA A 137 12.93 1.24 -21.38
C ALA A 137 12.74 -0.11 -22.11
N GLY A 138 11.79 -0.19 -23.06
CA GLY A 138 11.47 -1.43 -23.79
C GLY A 138 10.84 -2.52 -22.92
N LEU A 139 10.28 -2.17 -21.77
CA LEU A 139 9.77 -3.13 -20.78
C LEU A 139 8.33 -3.57 -21.07
N THR A 140 7.53 -2.72 -21.72
CA THR A 140 6.15 -3.02 -22.10
C THR A 140 6.07 -3.58 -23.52
N LYS A 141 5.77 -4.89 -23.64
CA LYS A 141 5.28 -5.48 -24.88
C LYS A 141 3.82 -5.04 -25.03
N LEU A 142 3.49 -4.33 -26.10
CA LEU A 142 2.09 -4.08 -26.47
C LEU A 142 1.43 -5.45 -26.63
N THR A 143 0.42 -5.75 -25.81
CA THR A 143 -0.54 -6.81 -26.11
C THR A 143 -1.44 -6.30 -27.23
N SER A 144 -0.93 -6.28 -28.45
CA SER A 144 -1.74 -6.23 -29.67
C SER A 144 -1.89 -7.66 -30.19
N GLU A 145 -2.60 -8.49 -29.44
CA GLU A 145 -3.24 -9.69 -29.97
C GLU A 145 -4.62 -9.79 -29.31
N ALA A 146 -5.60 -9.24 -30.02
CA ALA A 146 -7.02 -9.55 -29.90
C ALA A 146 -7.49 -10.02 -31.27
#